data_AF-A0A2M9Q8L8-F1
#
_entry.id   AF-A0A2M9Q8L8-F1
#
_cell.length_a   1.000
_cell.length_b   1.000
_cell.length_c   1.000
_cell.angle_alpha   90.00
_cell.angle_beta   90.00
_cell.angle_gamma   90.00
#
_symmetry.space_group_name_H-M   'P 1'
#
loop_
_entity.id
_entity.type
_entity.pdbx_description
1 polymer ?
#
loop_
_entity_poly.entity_id
_entity_poly.type
_entity_poly.pdbx_seq_one_letter_code
_entity_poly.pdbx_strand_id
1 'polypeptide(L)'
;FHDFGSLLNVKFLVVVLTFLFVDFFDTAGTLMAVATQAGLVKDNKLPRASRALMADALATTIGSLFGTSTTTAYVESTSGVAAGARSGFSAVVTAILFLVALFFSPLLAVVTPAVTAPALVIVGVLMVSSLRLIDWDKFEIAVPAFFTVIMMPLGYSIATGIAIGFVFYPITMLLAGRKKEIHPMMYGLFFVFLAYFIWVR
;
A
#
# COMPACT_ATOMS: atom_id res chain seq x y z
N PHE A 1 -12.46 -17.93 -18.52
CA PHE A 1 -11.21 -18.68 -18.24
C PHE A 1 -10.95 -19.74 -19.31
N HIS A 2 -10.75 -19.36 -20.58
CA HIS A 2 -10.69 -20.32 -21.70
C HIS A 2 -9.29 -20.51 -22.32
N ASP A 3 -8.25 -19.85 -21.80
CA ASP A 3 -6.88 -20.02 -22.30
C ASP A 3 -5.87 -19.97 -21.13
N PHE A 4 -5.56 -21.13 -20.55
CA PHE A 4 -4.53 -21.26 -19.52
C PHE A 4 -3.12 -20.98 -20.05
N GLY A 5 -2.89 -21.04 -21.36
CA GLY A 5 -1.61 -20.68 -21.98
C GLY A 5 -1.31 -19.18 -21.86
N SER A 6 -2.36 -18.34 -21.85
CA SER A 6 -2.24 -16.90 -21.61
C SER A 6 -1.79 -16.54 -20.19
N LEU A 7 -2.00 -17.42 -19.20
CA LEU A 7 -1.58 -17.21 -17.80
C LEU A 7 -0.06 -17.36 -17.61
N LEU A 8 0.62 -18.08 -18.51
CA LEU A 8 2.08 -18.21 -18.52
C LEU A 8 2.75 -17.28 -19.54
N ASN A 9 1.99 -16.35 -20.14
CA ASN A 9 2.56 -15.33 -21.00
C ASN A 9 3.49 -14.43 -20.17
N VAL A 10 4.68 -14.15 -20.70
CA VAL A 10 5.67 -13.25 -20.08
C VAL A 10 5.03 -11.91 -19.70
N LYS A 11 4.12 -11.36 -20.52
CA LYS A 11 3.41 -10.11 -20.21
C LYS A 11 2.52 -10.24 -18.98
N PHE A 12 1.78 -11.34 -18.87
CA PHE A 12 0.92 -11.60 -17.71
C PHE A 12 1.77 -11.79 -16.44
N LEU A 13 2.87 -12.54 -16.54
CA LEU A 13 3.78 -12.76 -15.41
C LEU A 13 4.43 -11.46 -14.92
N VAL A 14 4.79 -10.55 -15.83
CA VAL A 14 5.31 -9.22 -15.49
C VAL A 14 4.24 -8.38 -14.76
N VAL A 15 2.99 -8.43 -15.20
CA VAL A 15 1.88 -7.73 -14.51
C VAL A 15 1.67 -8.31 -13.11
N VAL A 16 1.60 -9.64 -12.97
CA VAL A 16 1.46 -10.31 -11.67
C VAL A 16 2.61 -9.94 -10.74
N LEU A 17 3.85 -9.97 -11.23
CA LEU A 17 5.02 -9.59 -10.43
C LEU A 17 4.96 -8.13 -10.00
N THR A 18 4.53 -7.24 -10.89
CA THR A 18 4.37 -5.80 -10.57
C THR A 18 3.31 -5.61 -9.48
N PHE A 19 2.13 -6.22 -9.63
CA PHE A 19 1.08 -6.13 -8.62
C PHE A 19 1.48 -6.75 -7.29
N LEU A 20 2.21 -7.87 -7.30
CA LEU A 20 2.72 -8.49 -6.07
C LEU A 20 3.60 -7.54 -5.27
N PHE A 21 4.54 -6.84 -5.92
CA PHE A 21 5.39 -5.88 -5.21
C PHE A 21 4.60 -4.67 -4.75
N VAL A 22 3.68 -4.15 -5.57
CA VAL A 22 2.83 -3.02 -5.20
C VAL A 22 1.98 -3.35 -3.98
N ASP A 23 1.29 -4.49 -4.01
CA ASP A 23 0.43 -4.98 -2.92
C ASP A 23 1.27 -5.24 -1.65
N PHE A 24 2.45 -5.87 -1.80
CA PHE A 24 3.35 -6.09 -0.67
C PHE A 24 3.77 -4.78 0.00
N PHE A 25 4.15 -3.76 -0.77
CA PHE A 25 4.58 -2.47 -0.21
C PHE A 25 3.42 -1.63 0.29
N ASP A 26 2.25 -1.72 -0.32
CA ASP A 26 1.03 -1.09 0.16
C ASP A 26 0.65 -1.66 1.54
N THR A 27 0.49 -2.98 1.64
CA THR A 27 0.23 -3.66 2.91
C THR A 27 1.31 -3.36 3.95
N ALA A 28 2.60 -3.44 3.59
CA ALA A 28 3.68 -3.15 4.55
C ALA A 28 3.63 -1.70 5.03
N GLY A 29 3.38 -0.75 4.13
CA GLY A 29 3.26 0.67 4.42
C GLY A 29 2.06 0.99 5.31
N THR A 30 0.87 0.47 4.95
CA THR A 30 -0.36 0.68 5.72
C THR A 30 -0.30 0.01 7.08
N LEU A 31 0.22 -1.22 7.18
CA LEU A 31 0.44 -1.90 8.46
C LEU A 31 1.38 -1.11 9.37
N MET A 32 2.51 -0.61 8.83
CA MET A 32 3.44 0.21 9.61
C MET A 32 2.79 1.53 10.05
N ALA A 33 2.03 2.20 9.19
CA ALA A 33 1.34 3.44 9.52
C ALA A 33 0.31 3.23 10.64
N VAL A 34 -0.59 2.25 10.48
CA VAL A 34 -1.63 1.92 11.47
C VAL A 34 -1.01 1.44 12.77
N ALA A 35 0.01 0.59 12.73
CA ALA A 35 0.68 0.09 13.93
C ALA A 35 1.45 1.18 14.68
N THR A 36 2.05 2.13 13.96
CA THR A 36 2.70 3.30 14.56
C THR A 36 1.67 4.15 15.29
N GLN A 37 0.54 4.46 14.64
CA GLN A 37 -0.57 5.20 15.25
C GLN A 37 -1.18 4.47 16.47
N ALA A 38 -1.17 3.13 16.45
CA ALA A 38 -1.67 2.31 17.54
C ALA A 38 -0.66 2.12 18.69
N GLY A 39 0.57 2.61 18.56
CA GLY A 39 1.64 2.43 19.55
C GLY A 39 2.13 0.98 19.65
N LEU A 40 2.00 0.19 18.57
CA LEU A 40 2.36 -1.23 18.53
C LEU A 40 3.78 -1.49 18.01
N VAL A 41 4.42 -0.48 17.41
CA VAL A 41 5.81 -0.55 16.92
C VAL A 41 6.78 -0.47 18.11
N LYS A 42 7.77 -1.35 18.14
CA LYS A 42 8.84 -1.39 19.16
C LYS A 42 10.20 -1.40 18.47
N ASP A 43 11.11 -0.51 18.88
CA ASP A 43 12.46 -0.42 18.30
C ASP A 43 12.47 -0.24 16.76
N ASN A 44 11.56 0.59 16.23
CA ASN A 44 11.33 0.76 14.79
C ASN A 44 11.01 -0.54 14.03
N LYS A 45 10.52 -1.57 14.73
CA LYS A 45 10.09 -2.83 14.15
C LYS A 45 8.68 -3.15 14.59
N LEU A 46 7.87 -3.66 13.65
CA LEU A 46 6.57 -4.20 13.98
C LEU A 46 6.75 -5.62 14.57
N PRO A 47 6.39 -5.86 15.84
CA PRO A 47 6.43 -7.20 16.40
C PRO A 47 5.52 -8.11 15.59
N ARG A 48 6.02 -9.29 15.19
CA ARG A 48 5.27 -10.28 14.40
C ARG A 48 4.81 -9.79 13.02
N ALA A 49 5.57 -8.88 12.38
CA ALA A 49 5.30 -8.41 11.01
C ALA A 49 4.98 -9.55 10.03
N SER A 50 5.74 -10.66 10.08
CA SER A 50 5.48 -11.84 9.23
C SER A 50 4.08 -12.45 9.43
N ARG A 51 3.55 -12.48 10.67
CA ARG A 51 2.19 -12.97 10.92
C ARG A 51 1.13 -12.00 10.41
N ALA A 52 1.38 -10.69 10.49
CA ALA A 52 0.48 -9.68 9.96
C ALA A 52 0.42 -9.74 8.42
N LEU A 53 1.58 -9.81 7.76
CA LEU A 53 1.68 -9.99 6.31
C LEU A 53 1.05 -11.31 5.84
N MET A 54 1.18 -12.38 6.63
CA MET A 54 0.54 -13.66 6.31
C MET A 54 -0.99 -13.61 6.47
N ALA A 55 -1.51 -12.87 7.44
CA ALA A 55 -2.95 -12.65 7.56
C ALA A 55 -3.51 -11.86 6.37
N ASP A 56 -2.78 -10.84 5.90
CA ASP A 56 -3.12 -10.08 4.70
C ASP A 56 -3.09 -10.95 3.44
N ALA A 57 -2.02 -11.71 3.21
CA ALA A 57 -1.93 -12.63 2.08
C ALA A 57 -3.06 -13.68 2.06
N LEU A 58 -3.45 -14.19 3.23
CA LEU A 58 -4.60 -15.09 3.36
C LEU A 58 -5.91 -14.38 3.02
N ALA A 59 -6.10 -13.15 3.51
CA ALA A 59 -7.28 -12.34 3.18
C ALA A 59 -7.38 -12.08 1.67
N THR A 60 -6.28 -11.67 1.03
CA THR A 60 -6.20 -11.41 -0.42
C THR A 60 -6.47 -12.67 -1.24
N THR A 61 -5.87 -13.79 -0.84
CA THR A 61 -6.08 -15.06 -1.55
C THR A 61 -7.53 -15.51 -1.43
N ILE A 62 -8.11 -15.49 -0.22
CA ILE A 62 -9.51 -15.87 -0.01
C ILE A 62 -10.43 -14.89 -0.74
N GLY A 63 -10.18 -13.59 -0.67
CA GLY A 63 -10.96 -12.57 -1.36
C GLY A 63 -10.99 -12.78 -2.87
N SER A 64 -9.84 -13.05 -3.49
CA SER A 64 -9.77 -13.31 -4.94
C SER A 64 -10.57 -14.55 -5.38
N LEU A 65 -10.71 -15.58 -4.52
CA LEU A 65 -11.58 -16.73 -4.78
C LEU A 65 -13.07 -16.35 -4.85
N PHE A 66 -13.48 -15.32 -4.12
CA PHE A 66 -14.84 -14.76 -4.18
C PHE A 66 -15.00 -13.68 -5.26
N GLY A 67 -13.97 -13.45 -6.09
CA GLY A 67 -14.02 -12.48 -7.19
C GLY A 67 -13.89 -11.02 -6.77
N THR A 68 -13.44 -10.73 -5.54
CA THR A 68 -13.13 -9.35 -5.12
C THR A 68 -11.71 -8.95 -5.58
N SER A 69 -11.46 -7.64 -5.62
CA SER A 69 -10.11 -7.08 -5.74
C SER A 69 -9.23 -7.47 -4.54
N THR A 70 -7.93 -7.17 -4.64
CA THR A 70 -6.99 -7.34 -3.53
C THR A 70 -7.51 -6.66 -2.27
N THR A 71 -7.49 -7.38 -1.15
CA THR A 71 -7.92 -6.86 0.15
C THR A 71 -6.69 -6.52 0.95
N THR A 72 -6.56 -5.30 1.44
CA THR A 72 -5.40 -4.89 2.23
C THR A 72 -5.80 -4.24 3.55
N ALA A 73 -4.83 -4.03 4.43
CA ALA A 73 -4.99 -3.18 5.60
C ALA A 73 -5.24 -1.72 5.16
N TYR A 74 -6.38 -1.16 5.60
CA TYR A 74 -6.78 0.20 5.27
C TYR A 74 -6.08 1.22 6.17
N VAL A 75 -5.47 2.26 5.59
CA VAL A 75 -4.88 3.37 6.36
C VAL A 75 -5.95 4.15 7.12
N GLU A 76 -7.19 4.11 6.66
CA GLU A 76 -8.38 4.67 7.29
C GLU A 76 -8.62 4.05 8.67
N SER A 77 -8.09 2.85 8.93
CA SER A 77 -8.11 2.21 10.25
C SER A 77 -7.39 3.05 11.32
N THR A 78 -6.50 3.97 10.92
CA THR A 78 -5.91 4.97 11.82
C THR A 78 -6.96 5.82 12.54
N SER A 79 -8.12 6.06 11.92
CA SER A 79 -9.23 6.78 12.55
C SER A 79 -9.87 5.97 13.69
N GLY A 80 -10.08 4.67 13.49
CA GLY A 80 -10.53 3.75 14.54
C GLY A 80 -9.51 3.67 15.67
N VAL A 81 -8.23 3.62 15.33
CA VAL A 81 -7.12 3.66 16.29
C VAL A 81 -7.09 4.98 17.07
N ALA A 82 -7.37 6.11 16.42
CA ALA A 82 -7.50 7.42 17.08
C ALA A 82 -8.70 7.47 18.02
N ALA A 83 -9.79 6.77 17.70
CA ALA A 83 -10.97 6.60 18.56
C ALA A 83 -10.77 5.58 19.70
N GLY A 84 -9.58 4.99 19.85
CA GLY A 84 -9.24 4.08 20.94
C GLY A 84 -9.21 2.59 20.58
N ALA A 85 -9.40 2.22 19.31
CA ALA A 85 -9.21 0.84 18.88
C ALA A 85 -7.74 0.41 19.06
N ARG A 86 -7.53 -0.66 19.82
CA ARG A 86 -6.19 -1.22 20.12
C ARG A 86 -6.11 -2.74 19.91
N SER A 87 -7.21 -3.40 19.58
CA SER A 87 -7.29 -4.84 19.37
C SER A 87 -8.00 -5.20 18.07
N GLY A 88 -7.73 -6.41 17.57
CA GLY A 88 -8.40 -6.96 16.38
C GLY A 88 -9.90 -7.20 16.56
N PHE A 89 -10.43 -7.13 17.80
CA PHE A 89 -11.87 -7.20 18.04
C PHE A 89 -12.63 -6.08 17.31
N SER A 90 -12.04 -4.88 17.25
CA SER A 90 -12.60 -3.76 16.47
C SER A 90 -12.77 -4.13 14.99
N ALA A 91 -11.76 -4.75 14.38
CA ALA A 91 -11.83 -5.20 12.99
C ALA A 91 -12.89 -6.29 12.78
N VAL A 92 -13.06 -7.21 13.72
CA VAL A 92 -14.11 -8.25 13.67
C VAL A 92 -15.50 -7.62 13.75
N VAL A 93 -15.72 -6.68 14.68
CA VAL A 93 -17.00 -5.97 14.80
C VAL A 93 -17.29 -5.20 13.51
N THR A 94 -16.31 -4.47 12.96
CA THR A 94 -16.46 -3.75 11.69
C THR A 94 -16.82 -4.71 10.55
N ALA A 95 -16.16 -5.86 10.44
CA ALA A 95 -16.48 -6.86 9.41
C ALA A 95 -17.90 -7.41 9.54
N ILE A 96 -18.37 -7.71 10.76
CA ILE A 96 -19.76 -8.14 11.02
C ILE A 96 -20.75 -7.05 10.62
N LEU A 97 -20.47 -5.79 10.98
CA LEU A 97 -21.34 -4.67 10.61
C LEU A 97 -21.39 -4.47 9.10
N PHE A 98 -20.29 -4.64 8.38
CA PHE A 98 -20.27 -4.62 6.91
C PHE A 98 -21.06 -5.78 6.31
N LEU A 99 -21.00 -6.98 6.91
CA LEU A 99 -21.80 -8.13 6.48
C LEU A 99 -23.30 -7.84 6.65
N VAL A 100 -23.70 -7.26 7.79
CA VAL A 100 -25.08 -6.82 8.01
C VAL A 100 -25.47 -5.71 7.03
N ALA A 101 -24.57 -4.78 6.73
CA ALA A 101 -24.82 -3.69 5.77
C ALA A 101 -25.11 -4.21 4.35
N LEU A 102 -24.62 -5.39 3.96
CA LEU A 102 -24.94 -6.00 2.65
C LEU A 102 -26.43 -6.27 2.47
N PHE A 103 -27.18 -6.60 3.53
CA PHE A 103 -28.65 -6.74 3.45
C PHE A 103 -29.33 -5.40 3.11
N PHE A 104 -28.71 -4.30 3.50
CA PHE A 104 -29.16 -2.94 3.21
C PHE A 104 -28.54 -2.38 1.92
N SER A 105 -27.77 -3.18 1.17
CA SER A 105 -27.18 -2.74 -0.11
C SER A 105 -28.18 -2.15 -1.11
N PRO A 106 -29.47 -2.56 -1.18
CA PRO A 106 -30.44 -1.91 -2.07
C PRO A 106 -30.70 -0.44 -1.71
N LEU A 107 -30.55 -0.06 -0.43
CA LEU A 107 -30.69 1.34 -0.01
C LEU A 107 -29.51 2.20 -0.49
N LEU A 108 -28.36 1.60 -0.77
CA LEU A 108 -27.19 2.31 -1.30
C LEU A 108 -27.38 2.75 -2.76
N ALA A 109 -28.38 2.22 -3.48
CA ALA A 109 -28.70 2.66 -4.85
C ALA A 109 -29.14 4.13 -4.93
N VAL A 110 -29.55 4.73 -3.81
CA VAL A 110 -29.90 6.16 -3.70
C VAL A 110 -28.65 7.04 -3.61
N VAL A 111 -27.48 6.47 -3.27
CA VAL A 111 -26.23 7.21 -3.12
C VAL A 111 -25.64 7.51 -4.49
N THR A 112 -25.60 8.79 -4.85
CA THR A 112 -25.03 9.25 -6.13
C THR A 112 -23.55 9.60 -6.00
N PRO A 113 -22.78 9.60 -7.11
CA PRO A 113 -21.39 10.06 -7.10
C PRO A 113 -21.21 11.49 -6.56
N ALA A 114 -22.22 12.34 -6.70
CA ALA A 114 -22.21 13.69 -6.15
C ALA A 114 -22.17 13.71 -4.61
N VAL A 115 -22.69 12.66 -3.95
CA VAL A 115 -22.67 12.51 -2.49
C VAL A 115 -21.36 11.87 -2.01
N THR A 116 -20.83 10.91 -2.76
CA THR A 116 -19.59 10.21 -2.35
C THR A 116 -18.33 11.01 -2.67
N ALA A 117 -18.31 11.84 -3.71
CA ALA A 117 -17.12 12.58 -4.11
C ALA A 117 -16.57 13.51 -3.01
N PRO A 118 -17.37 14.36 -2.32
CA PRO A 118 -16.87 15.18 -1.21
C PRO A 118 -16.30 14.34 -0.06
N ALA A 119 -16.93 13.21 0.25
CA ALA A 119 -16.45 12.29 1.28
C ALA A 119 -15.07 11.72 0.90
N LEU A 120 -14.90 11.28 -0.35
CA LEU A 120 -13.62 10.78 -0.86
C LEU A 120 -12.52 11.84 -0.86
N VAL A 121 -12.86 13.11 -1.17
CA VAL A 121 -11.91 14.22 -1.09
C VAL A 121 -11.44 14.44 0.35
N ILE A 122 -12.36 14.45 1.32
CA ILE A 122 -12.01 14.58 2.74
C ILE A 122 -11.12 13.42 3.19
N VAL A 123 -11.46 12.18 2.82
CA VAL A 123 -10.63 11.01 3.11
C VAL A 123 -9.22 11.18 2.53
N GLY A 124 -9.10 11.61 1.26
CA GLY A 124 -7.82 11.88 0.63
C GLY A 124 -6.99 12.95 1.38
N VAL A 125 -7.63 14.05 1.80
CA VAL A 125 -6.97 15.10 2.60
C VAL A 125 -6.46 14.55 3.93
N LEU A 126 -7.24 13.69 4.59
CA LEU A 126 -6.83 13.04 5.84
C LEU A 126 -5.65 12.07 5.61
N MET A 127 -5.64 11.32 4.51
CA MET A 127 -4.54 10.40 4.18
C MET A 127 -3.22 11.16 3.93
N VAL A 128 -3.28 12.32 3.25
CA VAL A 128 -2.11 13.19 2.99
C VAL A 128 -1.44 13.67 4.28
N SER A 129 -2.17 13.78 5.39
CA SER A 129 -1.58 14.17 6.68
C SER A 129 -0.43 13.25 7.13
N SER A 130 -0.43 11.99 6.69
CA SER A 130 0.62 11.00 6.99
C SER A 130 1.97 11.37 6.37
N LEU A 131 1.99 12.18 5.30
CA LEU A 131 3.23 12.67 4.69
C LEU A 131 4.07 13.52 5.66
N ARG A 132 3.45 14.07 6.72
CA ARG A 132 4.17 14.79 7.79
C ARG A 132 5.15 13.90 8.55
N LEU A 133 4.94 12.59 8.56
CA LEU A 133 5.82 11.63 9.25
C LEU A 133 7.13 11.38 8.50
N ILE A 134 7.25 11.86 7.25
CA ILE A 134 8.48 11.76 6.45
C ILE A 134 9.48 12.79 6.96
N ASP A 135 10.74 12.36 7.09
CA ASP A 135 11.85 13.24 7.49
C ASP A 135 12.29 14.10 6.29
N TRP A 136 11.57 15.20 6.06
CA TRP A 136 11.78 16.11 4.94
C TRP A 136 13.09 16.89 5.02
N ASP A 137 13.73 16.95 6.19
CA ASP A 137 15.01 17.64 6.39
C ASP A 137 16.19 16.84 5.83
N LYS A 138 16.03 15.52 5.65
CA LYS A 138 17.05 14.65 5.07
C LYS A 138 16.83 14.52 3.57
N PHE A 139 17.69 15.17 2.79
CA PHE A 139 17.59 15.20 1.33
C PHE A 139 17.53 13.80 0.70
N GLU A 140 18.27 12.85 1.27
CA GLU A 140 18.31 11.46 0.83
C GLU A 140 16.99 10.69 1.01
N ILE A 141 16.10 11.16 1.89
CA ILE A 141 14.75 10.62 2.11
C ILE A 141 13.69 11.49 1.41
N ALA A 142 13.86 12.81 1.47
CA ALA A 142 12.93 13.78 0.91
C ALA A 142 12.79 13.66 -0.62
N VAL A 143 13.91 13.48 -1.34
CA VAL A 143 13.88 13.37 -2.82
C VAL A 143 13.12 12.14 -3.30
N PRO A 144 13.40 10.91 -2.83
CA PRO A 144 12.61 9.74 -3.21
C PRO A 144 11.14 9.85 -2.80
N ALA A 145 10.85 10.39 -1.61
CA ALA A 145 9.48 10.60 -1.15
C ALA A 145 8.71 11.57 -2.06
N PHE A 146 9.33 12.70 -2.41
CA PHE A 146 8.75 13.70 -3.31
C PHE A 146 8.41 13.09 -4.68
N PHE A 147 9.37 12.39 -5.30
CA PHE A 147 9.13 11.74 -6.59
C PHE A 147 8.07 10.66 -6.51
N THR A 148 8.03 9.89 -5.41
CA THR A 148 6.98 8.89 -5.19
C THR A 148 5.61 9.55 -5.20
N VAL A 149 5.40 10.60 -4.39
CA VAL A 149 4.10 11.27 -4.23
C VAL A 149 3.65 11.93 -5.53
N ILE A 150 4.54 12.62 -6.26
CA ILE A 150 4.15 13.37 -7.46
C ILE A 150 3.94 12.46 -8.68
N MET A 151 4.68 11.36 -8.78
CA MET A 151 4.60 10.44 -9.93
C MET A 151 3.39 9.52 -9.88
N MET A 152 2.79 9.28 -8.70
CA MET A 152 1.54 8.52 -8.62
C MET A 152 0.39 9.17 -9.42
N PRO A 153 0.03 10.45 -9.20
CA PRO A 153 -1.01 11.10 -9.98
C PRO A 153 -0.57 11.38 -11.42
N LEU A 154 0.67 11.84 -11.65
CA LEU A 154 1.16 12.14 -13.00
C LEU A 154 1.27 10.89 -13.89
N GLY A 155 1.65 9.75 -13.30
CA GLY A 155 1.76 8.48 -13.98
C GLY A 155 0.46 7.68 -14.02
N TYR A 156 -0.64 8.20 -13.46
CA TYR A 156 -1.93 7.52 -13.26
C TYR A 156 -1.78 6.09 -12.70
N SER A 157 -0.76 5.89 -11.86
CA SER A 157 -0.34 4.57 -11.43
C SER A 157 0.44 4.64 -10.12
N ILE A 158 -0.14 4.07 -9.07
CA ILE A 158 0.51 3.91 -7.76
C ILE A 158 1.82 3.12 -7.94
N ALA A 159 1.77 2.05 -8.73
CA ALA A 159 2.92 1.22 -9.05
C ALA A 159 4.10 2.01 -9.63
N THR A 160 3.82 2.93 -10.54
CA THR A 160 4.83 3.79 -11.15
C THR A 160 5.47 4.71 -10.11
N GLY A 161 4.67 5.35 -9.26
CA GLY A 161 5.19 6.23 -8.23
C GLY A 161 6.10 5.48 -7.25
N ILE A 162 5.64 4.32 -6.76
CA ILE A 162 6.41 3.46 -5.86
C ILE A 162 7.73 3.01 -6.52
N ALA A 163 7.67 2.55 -7.77
CA ALA A 163 8.84 2.12 -8.52
C ALA A 163 9.89 3.23 -8.67
N ILE A 164 9.46 4.46 -8.99
CA ILE A 164 10.36 5.63 -9.08
C ILE A 164 10.97 5.93 -7.71
N GLY A 165 10.19 5.87 -6.63
CA GLY A 165 10.70 5.98 -5.26
C GLY A 165 11.83 5.00 -4.96
N PHE A 166 11.64 3.72 -5.29
CA PHE A 166 12.67 2.68 -5.12
C PHE A 166 13.89 2.86 -6.01
N VAL A 167 13.76 3.55 -7.16
CA VAL A 167 14.91 3.90 -8.00
C VAL A 167 15.70 5.06 -7.38
N PHE A 168 15.01 6.12 -6.94
CA PHE A 168 15.69 7.30 -6.38
C PHE A 168 16.29 7.04 -5.00
N TYR A 169 15.70 6.19 -4.16
CA TYR A 169 16.16 5.98 -2.78
C TYR A 169 17.61 5.47 -2.70
N PRO A 170 18.04 4.42 -3.43
CA PRO A 170 19.44 4.01 -3.41
C PRO A 170 20.37 5.06 -4.04
N ILE A 171 19.93 5.76 -5.09
CA ILE A 171 20.74 6.82 -5.72
C ILE A 171 21.07 7.92 -4.70
N THR A 172 20.05 8.44 -4.02
CA THR A 172 20.22 9.56 -3.09
C THR A 172 20.99 9.15 -1.84
N MET A 173 20.74 7.95 -1.30
CA MET A 173 21.50 7.39 -0.18
C MET A 173 22.97 7.11 -0.52
N LEU A 174 23.26 6.67 -1.76
CA LEU A 174 24.64 6.48 -2.23
C LEU A 174 25.38 7.81 -2.37
N LEU A 175 24.73 8.85 -2.90
CA LEU A 175 25.28 10.19 -3.04
C LEU A 175 25.52 10.86 -1.67
N ALA A 176 24.66 10.61 -0.70
CA ALA A 176 24.83 11.04 0.69
C ALA A 176 25.92 10.26 1.45
N GLY A 177 26.55 9.26 0.83
CA GLY A 177 27.60 8.44 1.46
C GLY A 177 27.09 7.39 2.45
N ARG A 178 25.77 7.25 2.64
CA ARG A 178 25.11 6.36 3.63
C ARG A 178 24.89 4.94 3.11
N LYS A 179 25.88 4.40 2.39
CA LYS A 179 25.78 3.11 1.66
C LYS A 179 25.48 1.91 2.56
N LYS A 180 25.94 1.96 3.82
CA LYS A 180 25.80 0.88 4.81
C LYS A 180 24.40 0.76 5.41
N GLU A 181 23.58 1.80 5.26
CA GLU A 181 22.21 1.82 5.78
C GLU A 181 21.19 1.26 4.79
N ILE A 182 21.61 1.07 3.54
CA ILE A 182 20.77 0.50 2.50
C ILE A 182 20.76 -1.01 2.64
N HIS A 183 19.59 -1.57 2.95
CA HIS A 183 19.42 -3.03 2.98
C HIS A 183 19.68 -3.63 1.58
N PRO A 184 20.40 -4.76 1.44
CA PRO A 184 20.74 -5.36 0.15
C PRO A 184 19.55 -5.54 -0.81
N MET A 185 18.37 -5.84 -0.26
CA MET A 185 17.12 -5.99 -1.00
C MET A 185 16.72 -4.71 -1.77
N MET A 186 17.05 -3.53 -1.27
CA MET A 186 16.76 -2.25 -1.93
C MET A 186 17.58 -2.06 -3.20
N TYR A 187 18.82 -2.55 -3.23
CA TYR A 187 19.62 -2.57 -4.46
C TYR A 187 19.04 -3.56 -5.48
N GLY A 188 18.57 -4.72 -5.03
CA GLY A 188 17.86 -5.66 -5.90
C GLY A 188 16.62 -5.02 -6.54
N LEU A 189 15.77 -4.39 -5.73
CA LEU A 189 14.58 -3.70 -6.20
C LEU A 189 14.91 -2.54 -7.15
N PHE A 190 15.99 -1.80 -6.88
CA PHE A 190 16.48 -0.77 -7.78
C PHE A 190 16.71 -1.32 -9.19
N PHE A 191 17.46 -2.41 -9.34
CA PHE A 191 17.72 -3.00 -10.65
C PHE A 191 16.45 -3.56 -11.31
N VAL A 192 15.56 -4.18 -10.52
CA VAL A 192 14.29 -4.71 -11.03
C VAL A 192 13.40 -3.59 -11.59
N PHE A 193 13.21 -2.50 -10.84
CA PHE A 193 12.38 -1.39 -11.29
C PHE A 193 13.05 -0.59 -12.43
N LEU A 194 14.37 -0.49 -12.44
CA LEU A 194 15.11 0.10 -13.55
C LEU A 194 14.90 -0.72 -14.84
N ALA A 195 14.99 -2.05 -14.75
CA ALA A 195 14.71 -2.93 -15.88
C ALA A 195 13.24 -2.81 -16.33
N TYR A 196 12.30 -2.73 -15.40
CA TYR A 196 10.88 -2.49 -15.70
C TYR A 196 10.67 -1.21 -16.53
N PHE A 197 11.31 -0.10 -16.15
CA PHE A 197 11.19 1.16 -16.89
C PHE A 197 11.88 1.16 -18.26
N ILE A 198 12.92 0.36 -18.45
CA ILE A 198 13.66 0.31 -19.73
C ILE A 198 13.03 -0.68 -20.72
N TRP A 199 12.48 -1.79 -20.24
CA TRP A 199 12.07 -2.93 -21.08
C TRP A 199 10.55 -3.14 -21.18
N VAL A 200 9.78 -2.72 -20.18
CA VAL A 200 8.34 -3.03 -20.09
C VAL A 200 7.49 -1.81 -20.44
N ARG A 201 7.92 -0.63 -20.00
CA ARG A 201 7.29 0.65 -20.34
C ARG A 201 7.96 1.30 -21.53
#